data_AF-A0A354BFJ1-F1
#
_entry.id   AF-A0A354BFJ1-F1
#
_cell.length_a   1.000
_cell.length_b   1.000
_cell.length_c   1.000
_cell.angle_alpha   90.00
_cell.angle_beta   90.00
_cell.angle_gamma   90.00
#
_symmetry.space_group_name_H-M   'P 1'
#
loop_
_entity.id
_entity.type
_entity.pdbx_description
1 polymer ?
#
loop_
_entity_poly.entity_id
_entity_poly.type
_entity_poly.pdbx_seq_one_letter_code
_entity_poly.pdbx_strand_id
1 'polypeptide(L)' 'MQCLKCRGFMMVERHYTLINRRIYARCLNCGFWIDLADLLRFFHKVIDSGSKGGKVRESFMF' A
#
# COMPACT_ATOMS: atom_id res chain seq x y z
N MET A 1 9.22 -10.57 2.47
CA MET A 1 8.27 -10.23 1.39
C MET A 1 9.04 -10.02 0.10
N GLN A 2 8.48 -10.40 -1.05
CA GLN A 2 9.04 -10.05 -2.37
C GLN A 2 8.41 -8.76 -2.89
N CYS A 3 9.20 -7.96 -3.60
CA CYS A 3 8.76 -6.71 -4.20
C CYS A 3 7.78 -6.97 -5.33
N LEU A 4 6.62 -6.29 -5.26
CA LEU A 4 5.58 -6.38 -6.29
C LEU A 4 6.07 -5.89 -7.67
N LYS A 5 7.08 -5.01 -7.71
CA LYS A 5 7.62 -4.44 -8.95
C LYS A 5 8.78 -5.26 -9.55
N CYS A 6 9.80 -5.58 -8.75
CA CYS A 6 11.03 -6.20 -9.25
C CYS A 6 11.33 -7.59 -8.69
N ARG A 7 10.40 -8.19 -7.93
CA ARG A 7 10.57 -9.48 -7.21
C ARG A 7 11.74 -9.55 -6.23
N GLY A 8 12.47 -8.44 -6.01
CA GLY A 8 13.55 -8.34 -5.03
C GLY A 8 13.05 -8.36 -3.58
N PHE A 9 13.98 -8.30 -2.62
CA PHE A 9 13.62 -8.32 -1.20
C PHE A 9 13.00 -7.01 -0.73
N MET A 10 11.96 -7.11 0.08
CA MET A 10 11.38 -5.99 0.81
C MET A 10 11.72 -6.08 2.30
N MET A 11 12.15 -4.96 2.86
CA MET A 11 12.36 -4.74 4.29
C MET A 11 11.10 -4.10 4.86
N VAL A 12 10.63 -4.61 6.00
CA VAL A 12 9.47 -4.06 6.72
C VAL A 12 10.00 -3.17 7.83
N GLU A 13 9.60 -1.90 7.82
CA GLU A 13 9.97 -0.92 8.83
C GLU A 13 8.72 -0.52 9.62
N ARG A 14 8.89 -0.43 10.95
CA ARG A 14 7.84 -0.01 11.87
C ARG A 14 8.24 1.33 12.45
N HIS A 15 7.49 2.37 12.10
CA HIS A 15 7.63 3.68 12.72
C HIS A 15 6.63 3.81 13.86
N TYR A 16 7.15 3.67 15.08
CA TYR A 16 6.44 3.95 16.32
C TYR A 16 6.80 5.36 16.78
N THR A 17 5.96 6.32 16.44
CA THR A 17 5.98 7.64 17.09
C THR A 17 4.86 7.70 18.13
N LEU A 18 4.94 8.61 19.10
CA LEU A 18 3.89 8.80 20.12
C LEU A 18 2.49 9.04 19.51
N ILE A 19 2.43 9.53 18.27
CA ILE A 19 1.20 9.94 17.57
C ILE A 19 0.85 8.99 16.41
N ASN A 20 1.82 8.26 15.85
CA ASN A 20 1.63 7.49 14.62
C ASN A 20 2.31 6.13 14.72
N ARG A 21 1.53 5.06 14.53
CA ARG A 21 2.00 3.68 14.41
C ARG A 21 1.86 3.25 12.95
N ARG A 22 2.91 3.48 12.16
CA ARG A 22 2.90 3.13 10.74
C ARG A 22 3.76 1.91 10.48
N ILE A 23 3.25 1.04 9.63
CA ILE A 23 3.96 -0.15 9.14
C ILE A 23 4.05 0.03 7.63
N TYR A 24 5.27 0.20 7.13
CA TYR A 24 5.52 0.23 5.70
C TYR A 24 6.61 -0.77 5.33
N ALA A 25 6.61 -1.20 4.08
CA ALA A 25 7.65 -2.05 3.53
C ALA A 25 8.30 -1.35 2.35
N ARG A 26 9.64 -1.40 2.27
CA ARG A 26 10.43 -0.80 1.19
C ARG A 26 11.30 -1.87 0.53
N CYS A 27 11.33 -1.87 -0.79
CA CYS A 27 12.22 -2.74 -1.56
C CYS A 27 13.64 -2.19 -1.54
N LEU A 28 14.59 -3.04 -1.18
CA LEU A 28 16.02 -2.69 -1.15
C LEU A 28 16.63 -2.57 -2.54
N ASN A 29 16.01 -3.18 -3.56
CA ASN A 29 16.53 -3.20 -4.93
C ASN A 29 16.04 -2.00 -5.77
N CYS A 30 14.73 -1.74 -5.79
CA CYS A 30 14.14 -0.69 -6.65
C CYS A 30 13.53 0.48 -5.89
N GLY A 31 13.60 0.49 -4.55
CA GLY A 31 13.04 1.57 -3.73
C GLY A 31 11.50 1.62 -3.65
N PHE A 32 10.78 0.71 -4.32
CA PHE A 32 9.32 0.59 -4.23
C PHE A 32 8.89 0.44 -2.77
N TRP A 33 7.93 1.24 -2.33
CA TRP A 33 7.43 1.21 -0.96
C TRP A 33 5.90 1.02 -0.94
N ILE A 34 5.41 0.42 0.14
CA ILE A 34 3.99 0.19 0.39
C ILE A 34 3.70 0.43 1.87
N ASP A 35 2.70 1.25 2.18
CA ASP A 35 2.23 1.48 3.54
C ASP A 35 0.94 0.69 3.79
N LEU A 36 0.87 -0.02 4.92
CA LEU A 36 -0.29 -0.82 5.28
C LEU A 36 -1.56 0.04 5.41
N ALA A 37 -1.46 1.26 5.94
CA ALA A 37 -2.60 2.16 6.10
C ALA A 37 -3.18 2.57 4.74
N ASP A 38 -2.33 2.84 3.75
CA ASP A 38 -2.77 3.20 2.40
C ASP A 38 -3.38 2.00 1.67
N LEU A 39 -2.83 0.81 1.88
CA LEU A 39 -3.41 -0.42 1.35
C LEU A 39 -4.80 -0.69 1.92
N LEU A 40 -4.98 -0.55 3.24
CA LEU A 40 -6.29 -0.71 3.90
C LEU A 40 -7.29 0.32 3.38
N ARG A 41 -6.89 1.59 3.23
CA ARG A 41 -7.75 2.64 2.65
C ARG A 41 -8.15 2.32 1.21
N PHE A 42 -7.22 1.81 0.41
CA PHE A 42 -7.51 1.38 -0.95
C PHE A 42 -8.57 0.27 -0.96
N PHE A 43 -8.39 -0.79 -0.17
CA PHE A 43 -9.38 -1.87 -0.08
C PHE A 43 -10.74 -1.38 0.40
N HIS A 44 -10.80 -0.50 1.40
CA HIS A 44 -12.06 0.11 1.82
C HIS A 44 -12.76 0.85 0.68
N LYS A 45 -12.03 1.65 -0.12
CA LYS A 45 -12.59 2.35 -1.28
C LYS A 45 -13.06 1.38 -2.37
N VAL A 46 -12.30 0.32 -2.65
CA VAL A 46 -12.67 -0.68 -3.66
C VAL A 46 -13.91 -1.46 -3.22
N ILE A 47 -13.98 -1.87 -1.94
CA ILE A 47 -15.14 -2.58 -1.39
C ILE A 47 -16.38 -1.67 -1.42
N ASP A 48 -16.25 -0.39 -1.02
CA ASP A 48 -17.36 0.57 -1.06
C ASP A 48 -17.81 0.89 -2.50
N SER A 49 -16.88 0.94 -3.45
CA SER A 49 -17.19 1.16 -4.87
C SER A 49 -17.84 -0.08 -5.52
N GLY A 50 -17.35 -1.27 -5.18
CA GLY A 50 -17.87 -2.55 -5.66
C GLY A 50 -19.24 -2.88 -5.09
N SER A 51 -19.49 -2.58 -3.81
CA SER A 51 -20.80 -2.77 -3.18
C SER A 51 -21.87 -1.83 -3.75
N LYS A 52 -21.47 -0.66 -4.26
CA LYS A 52 -22.35 0.32 -4.91
C LYS A 52 -22.47 0.13 -6.44
N GLY A 53 -21.88 -0.92 -7.02
CA GLY A 53 -21.96 -1.21 -8.46
C GLY A 53 -21.29 -0.17 -9.37
N GLY A 54 -20.48 0.73 -8.81
CA GLY A 54 -19.81 1.79 -9.56
C GLY A 54 -18.53 1.28 -10.19
N LYS A 55 -18.38 1.41 -11.51
CA LYS A 55 -17.12 1.18 -12.22
C LYS A 55 -16.00 1.95 -11.52
N VAL A 56 -15.07 1.23 -10.89
CA VAL A 56 -13.88 1.80 -10.26
C VAL A 56 -13.08 2.49 -11.37
N ARG A 57 -13.20 3.82 -11.49
CA ARG A 57 -12.33 4.62 -12.36
C ARG A 57 -10.93 4.54 -11.78
N GLU A 58 -10.04 3.87 -12.49
CA GLU A 58 -8.59 3.93 -12.28
C GLU A 58 -8.16 5.40 -12.31
N SER A 59 -8.06 6.02 -11.13
CA SER A 59 -7.41 7.32 -10.95
C SER A 59 -6.18 7.09 -10.08
N PHE A 60 -5.27 6.26 -10.58
CA PHE A 60 -3.92 6.13 -10.06
C PHE A 60 -2.96 6.13 -11.24
N MET A 61 -2.73 7.33 -11.77
CA MET A 61 -1.50 7.67 -12.48
C MET A 61 -0.94 8.94 -11.86
N PHE A 62 0.39 8.90 -11.65
CA PHE A 62 1.31 9.90 -11.10
C PHE A 62 1.61 9.81 -9.60
#